data_AF-A0A7V2CJ10-F1
#
_entry.id   AF-A0A7V2CJ10-F1
#
_cell.length_a   1.000
_cell.length_b   1.000
_cell.length_c   1.000
_cell.angle_alpha   90.00
_cell.angle_beta   90.00
_cell.angle_gamma   90.00
#
_symmetry.space_group_name_H-M   'P 1'
#
loop_
_entity.id
_entity.type
_entity.pdbx_description
1 polymer ?
#
loop_
_entity_poly.entity_id
_entity_poly.type
_entity_poly.pdbx_seq_one_letter_code
_entity_poly.pdbx_strand_id
1 'polypeptide(L)'
;MWSTLGAFLAGIFAGWVVGQLMARRSAPAGQAVTPLDGRQMELAELVGALAHEIRNPLSTLKVNLQLLAEDCRDESVCESDLRRRSVTRLRSLQEEADRLGHILDDFLKFTSPHELGLAPADLNVIVQDLADFFGPQAEAAGIRLRVSFEPGGLVGRVDVPLIKQALLNLMLNAQQA
;
A
#
# COMPACT_ATOMS: atom_id res chain seq x y z
N MET A 1 14.95 34.11 -1.39
CA MET A 1 16.20 33.36 -1.13
C MET A 1 15.95 31.85 -0.95
N TRP A 2 14.97 31.25 -1.66
CA TRP A 2 14.65 29.80 -1.61
C TRP A 2 14.64 29.15 -3.01
N SER A 3 14.65 29.95 -4.08
CA SER A 3 14.67 29.48 -5.48
C SER A 3 16.04 28.96 -5.93
N THR A 4 17.13 29.44 -5.33
CA THR A 4 18.51 29.04 -5.68
C THR A 4 18.91 27.70 -5.05
N LEU A 5 18.35 27.34 -3.90
CA LEU A 5 18.64 26.07 -3.22
C LEU A 5 17.98 24.88 -3.94
N GLY A 6 16.77 25.06 -4.46
CA GLY A 6 16.04 24.03 -5.22
C GLY A 6 16.70 23.68 -6.57
N ALA A 7 17.28 24.69 -7.23
CA ALA A 7 18.02 24.48 -8.48
C ALA A 7 19.32 23.67 -8.27
N PHE A 8 19.98 23.85 -7.12
CA PHE A 8 21.18 23.10 -6.76
C PHE A 8 20.89 21.61 -6.50
N LEU A 9 19.80 21.30 -5.79
CA LEU A 9 19.39 19.92 -5.52
C LEU A 9 18.96 19.17 -6.80
N ALA A 10 18.25 19.86 -7.71
CA ALA A 10 17.89 19.30 -9.01
C ALA A 10 19.12 19.01 -9.89
N GLY A 11 20.14 19.87 -9.85
CA GLY A 11 21.40 19.68 -10.58
C GLY A 11 22.22 18.49 -10.09
N ILE A 12 22.28 18.28 -8.78
CA ILE A 12 22.97 17.12 -8.18
C ILE A 12 22.26 15.82 -8.57
N PHE A 13 20.93 15.81 -8.58
CA PHE A 13 20.14 14.62 -8.96
C PHE A 13 20.31 14.28 -10.45
N ALA A 14 20.23 15.28 -11.34
CA ALA A 14 20.46 15.07 -12.77
C ALA A 14 21.89 14.60 -13.07
N GLY A 15 22.90 15.17 -12.37
CA GLY A 15 24.29 14.74 -12.47
C GLY A 15 24.51 13.30 -11.99
N TRP A 16 23.85 12.89 -10.90
CA TRP A 16 23.91 11.52 -10.39
C TRP A 16 23.27 10.50 -11.35
N VAL A 17 22.12 10.83 -11.96
CA VAL A 17 21.45 9.99 -12.95
C VAL A 17 22.27 9.85 -14.23
N VAL A 18 22.84 10.94 -14.75
CA VAL A 18 23.70 10.90 -15.95
C VAL A 18 25.01 10.14 -15.67
N GLY A 19 25.59 10.32 -14.47
CA GLY A 19 26.76 9.56 -14.03
C GLY A 19 26.51 8.06 -13.96
N GLN A 20 25.35 7.62 -13.45
CA GLN A 20 24.94 6.21 -13.47
C GLN A 20 24.73 5.66 -14.89
N LEU A 21 24.17 6.46 -15.80
CA LEU A 21 23.94 6.06 -17.20
C LEU A 21 25.25 5.94 -17.99
N MET A 22 26.23 6.81 -17.73
CA MET A 22 27.55 6.73 -18.39
C MET A 22 28.41 5.59 -17.84
N ALA A 23 28.34 5.30 -16.54
CA ALA A 23 29.06 4.19 -15.93
C ALA A 23 28.65 2.81 -16.49
N ARG A 24 27.42 2.68 -17.04
CA ARG A 24 26.95 1.44 -17.68
C ARG A 24 27.49 1.20 -19.11
N ARG A 25 28.07 2.21 -19.77
CA ARG A 25 28.59 2.07 -21.16
C ARG A 25 30.04 1.60 -21.24
N SER A 26 30.77 1.57 -20.12
CA SER A 26 32.22 1.25 -20.11
C SER A 26 32.57 -0.10 -19.50
N ALA A 27 31.60 -1.00 -19.26
CA ALA A 27 31.90 -2.36 -18.83
C ALA A 27 32.31 -3.24 -20.03
N PRO A 28 33.49 -3.87 -20.00
CA PRO A 28 33.92 -4.77 -21.07
C PRO A 28 32.97 -5.97 -21.17
N ALA A 29 32.51 -6.25 -22.38
CA ALA A 29 31.65 -7.39 -22.71
C ALA A 29 32.36 -8.70 -22.38
N GLY A 30 31.97 -9.33 -21.28
CA GLY A 30 32.49 -10.64 -20.91
C GLY A 30 32.48 -10.89 -19.41
N GLN A 31 31.29 -11.00 -18.83
CA GLN A 31 31.10 -11.79 -17.61
C GLN A 31 29.63 -12.14 -17.42
N ALA A 32 29.43 -13.44 -17.18
CA ALA A 32 28.20 -14.17 -16.94
C ALA A 32 27.03 -13.36 -16.36
N VAL A 33 25.90 -13.40 -17.05
CA VAL A 33 24.58 -13.16 -16.44
C VAL A 33 24.41 -14.24 -15.37
N THR A 34 24.59 -13.85 -14.11
CA THR A 34 24.41 -14.75 -12.96
C THR A 34 22.92 -14.83 -12.63
N PRO A 35 22.38 -15.95 -12.13
CA PRO A 35 20.94 -16.11 -11.86
C PRO A 35 20.42 -15.29 -10.67
N LEU A 36 21.18 -14.29 -10.20
CA LEU A 36 20.84 -13.39 -9.11
C LEU A 36 20.03 -12.17 -9.58
N ASP A 37 19.91 -11.97 -10.90
CA ASP A 37 19.27 -10.80 -11.51
C ASP A 37 17.73 -10.81 -11.39
N GLY A 38 17.07 -11.98 -11.37
CA GLY A 38 15.60 -12.06 -11.38
C GLY A 38 14.95 -11.42 -10.15
N ARG A 39 15.42 -11.78 -8.94
CA ARG A 39 14.88 -11.25 -7.68
C ARG A 39 15.17 -9.76 -7.50
N GLN A 40 16.33 -9.30 -7.97
CA GLN A 40 16.68 -7.87 -7.91
C GLN A 40 15.88 -7.05 -8.91
N MET A 41 15.61 -7.60 -10.10
CA MET A 41 14.78 -6.95 -11.10
C MET A 41 13.32 -6.88 -10.63
N GLU A 42 12.80 -7.96 -10.05
CA GLU A 42 11.44 -8.01 -9.48
C GLU A 42 11.28 -7.00 -8.33
N LEU A 43 12.28 -6.90 -7.44
CA LEU A 43 12.33 -5.87 -6.40
C LEU A 43 12.39 -4.45 -6.99
N ALA A 44 13.16 -4.24 -8.06
CA ALA A 44 13.28 -2.91 -8.68
C ALA A 44 11.98 -2.47 -9.36
N GLU A 45 11.28 -3.38 -10.04
CA GLU A 45 9.95 -3.13 -10.61
C GLU A 45 8.93 -2.83 -9.51
N LEU A 46 8.94 -3.61 -8.41
CA LEU A 46 8.06 -3.38 -7.26
C LEU A 46 8.31 -2.03 -6.59
N VAL A 47 9.58 -1.64 -6.41
CA VAL A 47 9.94 -0.33 -5.85
C VAL A 47 9.49 0.81 -6.77
N GLY A 48 9.58 0.61 -8.09
CA GLY A 48 9.06 1.56 -9.08
C GLY A 48 7.54 1.70 -9.01
N ALA A 49 6.82 0.57 -8.93
CA ALA A 49 5.38 0.54 -8.76
C ALA A 49 4.96 1.20 -7.43
N LEU A 50 5.63 0.89 -6.33
CA LEU A 50 5.42 1.49 -5.02
C LEU A 50 5.59 3.01 -5.05
N ALA A 51 6.67 3.50 -5.65
CA ALA A 51 6.90 4.94 -5.76
C ALA A 51 5.77 5.62 -6.55
N HIS A 52 5.23 4.93 -7.55
CA HIS A 52 4.09 5.44 -8.31
C HIS A 52 2.79 5.42 -7.49
N GLU A 53 2.55 4.34 -6.75
CA GLU A 53 1.37 4.17 -5.91
C GLU A 53 1.35 5.08 -4.68
N ILE A 54 2.50 5.44 -4.12
CA ILE A 54 2.63 6.43 -3.03
C ILE A 54 2.43 7.86 -3.56
N ARG A 55 2.90 8.15 -4.78
CA ARG A 55 2.78 9.49 -5.37
C ARG A 55 1.31 9.90 -5.57
N ASN A 56 0.44 8.95 -5.87
CA ASN A 56 -0.98 9.18 -6.10
C ASN A 56 -1.73 9.73 -4.86
N PRO A 57 -1.81 9.00 -3.72
CA PRO A 57 -2.47 9.47 -2.49
C PRO A 57 -1.83 10.76 -1.97
N LEU A 58 -0.50 10.90 -2.05
CA LEU A 58 0.18 12.16 -1.70
C LEU A 58 -0.26 13.36 -2.55
N SER A 59 -0.53 13.14 -3.84
CA SER A 59 -1.03 14.20 -4.72
C SER A 59 -2.47 14.59 -4.34
N THR A 60 -3.32 13.60 -4.04
CA THR A 60 -4.68 13.84 -3.54
C THR A 60 -4.69 14.58 -2.20
N LEU A 61 -3.81 14.19 -1.27
CA LEU A 61 -3.61 14.89 0.00
C LEU A 61 -3.25 16.35 -0.22
N LYS A 62 -2.25 16.61 -1.10
CA LYS A 62 -1.80 17.98 -1.41
C LYS A 62 -2.91 18.84 -1.98
N VAL A 63 -3.69 18.32 -2.93
CA VAL A 63 -4.81 19.06 -3.54
C VAL A 63 -5.89 19.36 -2.49
N ASN A 64 -6.27 18.39 -1.66
CA ASN A 64 -7.25 18.62 -0.61
C ASN A 64 -6.79 19.66 0.43
N LEU A 65 -5.50 19.63 0.82
CA LEU A 65 -4.91 20.63 1.71
C LEU A 65 -4.86 22.02 1.08
N GLN A 66 -4.53 22.13 -0.21
CA GLN A 66 -4.58 23.41 -0.93
C GLN A 66 -5.98 23.99 -0.95
N LEU A 67 -6.98 23.15 -1.26
CA LEU A 67 -8.36 23.59 -1.33
C LEU A 67 -8.93 23.94 0.06
N LEU A 68 -8.52 23.24 1.13
CA LEU A 68 -8.83 23.64 2.50
C LEU A 68 -8.24 25.02 2.84
N ALA A 69 -7.01 25.29 2.42
CA ALA A 69 -6.37 26.58 2.64
C ALA A 69 -7.04 27.72 1.85
N GLU A 70 -7.57 27.43 0.64
CA GLU A 70 -8.38 28.36 -0.14
C GLU A 70 -9.73 28.62 0.54
N ASP A 71 -10.44 27.57 0.97
CA ASP A 71 -11.71 27.66 1.69
C ASP A 71 -11.56 28.53 2.97
N CYS A 72 -10.44 28.42 3.70
CA CYS A 72 -10.16 29.25 4.89
C CYS A 72 -9.91 30.74 4.60
N ARG A 73 -9.64 31.12 3.34
CA ARG A 73 -9.37 32.50 2.93
C ARG A 73 -10.56 33.14 2.21
N ASP A 74 -11.56 32.34 1.84
CA ASP A 74 -12.72 32.79 1.10
C ASP A 74 -13.82 33.26 2.05
N GLU A 75 -13.82 34.55 2.34
CA GLU A 75 -14.83 35.20 3.19
C GLU A 75 -16.21 35.32 2.51
N SER A 76 -16.32 34.98 1.22
CA SER A 76 -17.56 35.10 0.46
C SER A 76 -18.50 33.89 0.58
N VAL A 77 -18.01 32.78 1.14
CA VAL A 77 -18.76 31.53 1.27
C VAL A 77 -19.48 31.46 2.62
N CYS A 78 -20.73 31.00 2.61
CA CYS A 78 -21.49 30.77 3.84
C CYS A 78 -20.77 29.74 4.74
N GLU A 79 -20.71 30.03 6.05
CA GLU A 79 -20.17 29.16 7.11
C GLU A 79 -20.64 27.70 7.02
N SER A 80 -21.92 27.46 6.70
CA SER A 80 -22.46 26.09 6.58
C SER A 80 -21.86 25.32 5.41
N ASP A 81 -21.62 25.99 4.29
CA ASP A 81 -21.05 25.38 3.09
C ASP A 81 -19.54 25.14 3.25
N LEU A 82 -18.83 26.09 3.86
CA LEU A 82 -17.42 25.92 4.25
C LEU A 82 -17.26 24.70 5.17
N ARG A 83 -18.09 24.59 6.21
CA ARG A 83 -18.05 23.44 7.13
C ARG A 83 -18.27 22.12 6.40
N ARG A 84 -19.28 22.04 5.52
CA ARG A 84 -19.59 20.80 4.77
C ARG A 84 -18.44 20.40 3.84
N ARG A 85 -17.85 21.35 3.12
CA ARG A 85 -16.68 21.13 2.25
C ARG A 85 -15.49 20.65 3.07
N SER A 86 -15.17 21.33 4.17
CA SER A 86 -14.05 20.98 5.04
C SER A 86 -14.17 19.59 5.64
N VAL A 87 -15.35 19.19 6.12
CA VAL A 87 -15.59 17.83 6.64
C VAL A 87 -15.38 16.77 5.54
N THR A 88 -15.84 17.04 4.32
CA THR A 88 -15.67 16.12 3.19
C THR A 88 -14.20 15.97 2.81
N ARG A 89 -13.45 17.08 2.75
CA ARG A 89 -12.01 17.08 2.48
C ARG A 89 -11.21 16.38 3.57
N LEU A 90 -11.52 16.64 4.85
CA LEU A 90 -10.87 15.97 5.98
C LEU A 90 -11.06 14.45 5.94
N ARG A 91 -12.25 13.98 5.57
CA ARG A 91 -12.49 12.54 5.37
C ARG A 91 -11.63 11.98 4.24
N SER A 92 -11.59 12.64 3.09
CA SER A 92 -10.72 12.24 1.98
C SER A 92 -9.23 12.21 2.40
N LEU A 93 -8.79 13.17 3.22
CA LEU A 93 -7.42 13.17 3.74
C LEU A 93 -7.14 11.95 4.65
N GLN A 94 -8.09 11.56 5.49
CA GLN A 94 -7.96 10.37 6.34
C GLN A 94 -7.88 9.10 5.50
N GLU A 95 -8.79 8.94 4.53
CA GLU A 95 -8.82 7.79 3.64
C GLU A 95 -7.49 7.61 2.86
N GLU A 96 -6.91 8.71 2.36
CA GLU A 96 -5.63 8.65 1.65
C GLU A 96 -4.43 8.38 2.58
N ALA A 97 -4.49 8.83 3.84
CA ALA A 97 -3.48 8.53 4.84
C ALA A 97 -3.50 7.05 5.24
N ASP A 98 -4.69 6.48 5.43
CA ASP A 98 -4.87 5.05 5.71
C ASP A 98 -4.37 4.21 4.52
N ARG A 99 -4.70 4.64 3.29
CA ARG A 99 -4.20 4.01 2.06
C ARG A 99 -2.67 3.99 1.98
N LEU A 100 -2.02 5.11 2.32
CA LEU A 100 -0.55 5.18 2.40
C LEU A 100 0.02 4.21 3.44
N GLY A 101 -0.62 4.10 4.61
CA GLY A 101 -0.25 3.14 5.64
C GLY A 101 -0.29 1.71 5.12
N HIS A 102 -1.37 1.33 4.44
CA HIS A 102 -1.53 -0.01 3.87
C HIS A 102 -0.46 -0.33 2.81
N ILE A 103 -0.19 0.61 1.90
CA ILE A 103 0.85 0.46 0.87
C ILE A 103 2.22 0.24 1.51
N LEU A 104 2.54 0.99 2.58
CA LEU A 104 3.80 0.86 3.29
C LEU A 104 3.91 -0.47 4.04
N ASP A 105 2.83 -0.89 4.72
CA ASP A 105 2.79 -2.16 5.44
C ASP A 105 2.98 -3.35 4.51
N ASP A 106 2.33 -3.33 3.35
CA ASP A 106 2.46 -4.41 2.36
C ASP A 106 3.88 -4.45 1.76
N PHE A 107 4.50 -3.30 1.54
CA PHE A 107 5.89 -3.23 1.12
C PHE A 107 6.88 -3.75 2.19
N LEU A 108 6.67 -3.38 3.46
CA LEU A 108 7.50 -3.87 4.56
C LEU A 108 7.36 -5.38 4.75
N LYS A 109 6.16 -5.94 4.62
CA LYS A 109 5.96 -7.41 4.62
C LYS A 109 6.72 -8.09 3.50
N PHE A 110 6.77 -7.51 2.32
CA PHE A 110 7.46 -8.08 1.16
C PHE A 110 8.99 -8.01 1.27
N THR A 111 9.51 -6.94 1.87
CA THR A 111 10.95 -6.70 1.99
C THR A 111 11.59 -7.30 3.24
N SER A 112 10.81 -7.55 4.30
CA SER A 112 11.33 -8.22 5.49
C SER A 112 11.58 -9.70 5.21
N PRO A 113 12.79 -10.23 5.51
CA PRO A 113 12.99 -11.66 5.65
C PRO A 113 12.25 -12.15 6.91
N HIS A 114 10.94 -12.42 6.77
CA HIS A 114 10.18 -13.06 7.82
C HIS A 114 10.58 -14.54 7.90
N GLU A 115 11.15 -14.96 9.03
CA GLU A 115 11.15 -16.37 9.38
C GLU A 115 9.69 -16.78 9.63
N LEU A 116 9.17 -17.68 8.80
CA LEU A 116 7.80 -18.17 8.93
C LEU A 116 7.65 -18.93 10.25
N GLY A 117 6.72 -18.49 11.09
CA GLY A 117 6.37 -19.15 12.35
C GLY A 117 5.48 -20.37 12.12
N LEU A 118 5.93 -21.34 11.33
CA LEU A 118 5.11 -22.48 10.91
C LEU A 118 4.81 -23.44 12.08
N ALA A 119 3.56 -23.40 12.54
CA ALA A 119 3.03 -24.30 13.55
C ALA A 119 1.89 -25.17 12.98
N PRO A 120 1.69 -26.41 13.48
CA PRO A 120 0.49 -27.18 13.16
C PRO A 120 -0.76 -26.42 13.61
N ALA A 121 -1.68 -26.17 12.68
CA ALA A 121 -2.97 -25.53 12.96
C ALA A 121 -4.04 -26.08 12.01
N ASP A 122 -5.28 -26.16 12.48
CA ASP A 122 -6.44 -26.53 11.68
C ASP A 122 -6.97 -25.30 10.94
N LEU A 123 -6.93 -25.34 9.60
CA LEU A 123 -7.43 -24.27 8.74
C LEU A 123 -8.94 -24.07 8.89
N ASN A 124 -9.71 -25.11 9.24
CA ASN A 124 -11.14 -24.96 9.49
C ASN A 124 -11.39 -24.01 10.66
N VAL A 125 -10.61 -24.12 11.74
CA VAL A 125 -10.70 -23.24 12.91
C VAL A 125 -10.34 -21.81 12.53
N ILE A 126 -9.27 -21.62 11.75
CA ILE A 126 -8.82 -20.29 11.31
C ILE A 126 -9.88 -19.60 10.45
N VAL A 127 -10.49 -20.32 9.51
CA VAL A 127 -11.55 -19.81 8.64
C VAL A 127 -12.83 -19.53 9.42
N GLN A 128 -13.20 -20.39 10.37
CA GLN A 128 -14.36 -20.20 11.24
C GLN A 128 -14.21 -18.93 12.07
N ASP A 129 -13.07 -18.74 12.75
CA ASP A 129 -12.78 -17.52 13.53
C ASP A 129 -12.96 -16.24 12.70
N LEU A 130 -12.46 -16.25 11.45
CA LEU A 130 -12.56 -15.11 10.56
C LEU A 130 -13.99 -14.90 10.04
N ALA A 131 -14.72 -15.98 9.75
CA ALA A 131 -16.11 -15.90 9.33
C ALA A 131 -17.00 -15.33 10.44
N ASP A 132 -16.77 -15.72 11.70
CA ASP A 132 -17.49 -15.19 12.85
C ASP A 132 -17.16 -13.71 13.09
N PHE A 133 -15.90 -13.33 12.91
CA PHE A 133 -15.47 -11.94 13.01
C PHE A 133 -16.04 -11.05 11.88
N PHE A 134 -16.00 -11.53 10.64
CA PHE A 134 -16.39 -10.76 9.46
C PHE A 134 -17.90 -10.82 9.17
N GLY A 135 -18.60 -11.83 9.69
CA GLY A 135 -20.03 -12.07 9.49
C GLY A 135 -20.91 -10.83 9.72
N PRO A 136 -20.81 -10.13 10.87
CA PRO A 136 -21.60 -8.92 11.13
C PRO A 136 -21.38 -7.81 10.10
N GLN A 137 -20.14 -7.64 9.63
CA GLN A 137 -19.82 -6.64 8.61
C GLN A 137 -20.41 -7.03 7.24
N ALA A 138 -20.30 -8.30 6.86
CA ALA A 138 -20.90 -8.81 5.63
C ALA A 138 -22.43 -8.65 5.64
N GLU A 139 -23.08 -8.96 6.76
CA GLU A 139 -24.53 -8.78 6.94
C GLU A 139 -24.95 -7.31 6.83
N ALA A 140 -24.22 -6.40 7.47
CA ALA A 140 -24.47 -4.96 7.37
C ALA A 140 -24.32 -4.44 5.93
N ALA A 141 -23.45 -5.06 5.14
CA ALA A 141 -23.28 -4.79 3.71
C ALA A 141 -24.28 -5.53 2.81
N GLY A 142 -25.20 -6.33 3.36
CA GLY A 142 -26.14 -7.15 2.58
C GLY A 142 -25.50 -8.31 1.83
N ILE A 143 -24.28 -8.70 2.20
CA ILE A 143 -23.49 -9.75 1.56
C ILE A 143 -23.75 -11.08 2.26
N ARG A 144 -23.97 -12.14 1.47
CA ARG A 144 -24.11 -13.50 1.99
C ARG A 144 -22.75 -14.19 2.06
N LEU A 145 -22.20 -14.32 3.25
CA LEU A 145 -21.02 -15.14 3.51
C LEU A 145 -21.41 -16.64 3.52
N ARG A 146 -20.68 -17.48 2.78
CA ARG A 146 -20.83 -18.94 2.80
C ARG A 146 -19.48 -19.58 3.09
N VAL A 147 -19.47 -20.47 4.06
CA VAL A 147 -18.26 -21.21 4.46
C VAL A 147 -18.51 -22.70 4.27
N SER A 148 -17.48 -23.42 3.85
CA SER A 148 -17.51 -24.88 3.69
C SER A 148 -16.21 -25.44 4.23
N PHE A 149 -16.32 -26.42 5.11
CA PHE A 149 -15.20 -26.99 5.85
C PHE A 149 -14.87 -28.38 5.36
N GLU A 150 -13.59 -28.75 5.43
CA GLU A 150 -13.16 -30.10 5.10
C GLU A 150 -13.61 -31.07 6.21
N PRO A 151 -14.31 -32.17 5.86
CA PRO A 151 -14.69 -33.18 6.84
C PRO A 151 -13.46 -33.82 7.49
N GLY A 152 -13.37 -33.75 8.82
CA GLY A 152 -12.24 -34.32 9.58
C GLY A 152 -11.11 -33.33 9.93
N GLY A 153 -11.25 -32.05 9.56
CA GLY A 153 -10.25 -31.02 9.84
C GLY A 153 -9.20 -30.93 8.74
N LEU A 154 -8.62 -29.75 8.56
CA LEU A 154 -7.57 -29.50 7.58
C LEU A 154 -6.33 -28.96 8.30
N VAL A 155 -5.57 -29.87 8.90
CA VAL A 155 -4.38 -29.52 9.68
C VAL A 155 -3.18 -29.35 8.75
N GLY A 156 -2.62 -28.14 8.74
CA GLY A 156 -1.41 -27.79 8.01
C GLY A 156 -0.37 -27.14 8.92
N ARG A 157 0.89 -27.14 8.48
CA ARG A 157 1.92 -26.29 9.10
C ARG A 157 1.85 -24.92 8.48
N VAL A 158 1.30 -23.95 9.20
CA VAL A 158 1.04 -22.60 8.70
C VAL A 158 1.49 -21.56 9.71
N ASP A 159 1.75 -20.36 9.21
CA ASP A 159 1.87 -19.16 10.04
C ASP A 159 0.46 -18.58 10.20
N VAL A 160 -0.14 -18.80 11.37
CA VAL A 160 -1.56 -18.48 11.63
C VAL A 160 -1.87 -16.99 11.43
N PRO A 161 -1.08 -16.03 11.98
CA PRO A 161 -1.24 -14.62 11.70
C PRO A 161 -1.25 -14.28 10.19
N LEU A 162 -0.29 -14.81 9.42
CA LEU A 162 -0.18 -14.51 7.99
C LEU A 162 -1.35 -15.09 7.19
N ILE A 163 -1.79 -16.31 7.49
CA ILE A 163 -2.98 -16.88 6.84
C ILE A 163 -4.23 -16.08 7.19
N LYS A 164 -4.40 -15.67 8.46
CA LYS A 164 -5.55 -14.84 8.86
C LYS A 164 -5.57 -13.52 8.09
N GLN A 165 -4.41 -12.88 7.95
CA GLN A 165 -4.28 -11.63 7.20
C GLN A 165 -4.58 -11.82 5.70
N ALA A 166 -4.06 -12.87 5.07
CA ALA A 166 -4.31 -13.15 3.66
C ALA A 166 -5.81 -13.36 3.40
N LEU A 167 -6.49 -14.15 4.23
CA LEU A 167 -7.93 -14.40 4.12
C LEU A 167 -8.75 -13.13 4.35
N LEU A 168 -8.40 -12.31 5.35
CA LEU A 168 -9.09 -11.04 5.60
C LEU A 168 -8.95 -10.08 4.42
N ASN A 169 -7.77 -9.98 3.83
CA ASN A 169 -7.54 -9.15 2.64
C ASN A 169 -8.41 -9.61 1.46
N LEU A 170 -8.56 -10.92 1.25
CA LEU A 170 -9.45 -11.47 0.23
C LEU A 170 -10.93 -11.15 0.52
N MET A 171 -11.37 -11.24 1.77
CA MET A 171 -12.73 -10.92 2.18
C MET A 171 -13.05 -9.43 1.98
N LEU A 172 -12.13 -8.54 2.36
CA LEU A 172 -12.27 -7.09 2.13
C LEU A 172 -12.34 -6.76 0.64
N ASN A 173 -11.46 -7.37 -0.17
CA ASN A 173 -11.49 -7.21 -1.62
C ASN A 173 -12.81 -7.72 -2.22
N ALA A 174 -13.33 -8.85 -1.75
CA ALA A 174 -14.60 -9.40 -2.20
C ALA A 174 -15.82 -8.54 -1.83
N GLN A 175 -15.75 -7.80 -0.71
CA GLN A 175 -16.80 -6.85 -0.32
C GLN A 175 -16.79 -5.57 -1.19
N GLN A 176 -15.62 -5.15 -1.68
CA GLN A 176 -15.44 -3.91 -2.44
C GLN A 176 -15.66 -4.07 -3.95
N ALA A 177 -15.60 -5.30 -4.47
CA ALA A 177 -15.78 -5.65 -5.89
C ALA A 177 -17.25 -5.76 -6.30
#